data_AF-A0A1C5NVI4-F1
#
_entry.id   AF-A0A1C5NVI4-F1
#
_cell.length_a   1.000
_cell.length_b   1.000
_cell.length_c   1.000
_cell.angle_alpha   90.00
_cell.angle_beta   90.00
_cell.angle_gamma   90.00
#
_symmetry.space_group_name_H-M   'P 1'
#
loop_
_entity.id
_entity.type
_entity.pdbx_description
1 polymer ?
#
loop_
_entity_poly.entity_id
_entity_poly.type
_entity_poly.pdbx_seq_one_letter_code
_entity_poly.pdbx_strand_id
1 'polypeptide(L)'
;MNEIEKILKDNMEDYESVKRQALKFIHENKKELSKNYAYAEVCGNPVDASHFFFLIDEKKPGSDLLLEMLDYALKNYVSSEKASVTACIKGGFHLVKKTGVDYVKEESREYLEALSQAGYIIGNMVLPGSFVKKEAQVYFNPMLEIYDRKSVETAEFLSVTARELLKTDYIYAPSKSKAKEAWLEKCTLGKVYDGNVIIEKKEGLKEGRGSLLERIRSQNAVPGMEFFSLRNQEERKKVLILSSWKAEREAKLVVRKLADSMDREKYDTVIYSGWLGSRGDVKEFLAFEKEIPKVMGAGRMTLSEEDFLNYRMIEKNPALYLENPEIRRYMRMLAQREWGRLFGSSSWDVVIMAGSTGYLPYYLAAEAPAKMKVLVDLDFLPYIHEKYPARWRKALTVFDRIYAPADCQQLGDYGKENRLRIMRLPVLAAARPEENQVETVSYNGETYLVCGKWNLQGERISMKLVQKPVPGSILVNGELAPTAEQKKALEQLSKVHRIYVLGAQSAAYKSLLPEAVILDGYVKKELYLQPAAWEFFGAFESYVGNKALEYDALERICKTFGVKEDIP
;
A
#
# COMPACT_ATOMS: atom_id res chain seq x y z
N MET A 1 14.71 18.94 -25.27
CA MET A 1 14.34 19.08 -23.84
C MET A 1 12.85 19.32 -23.81
N ASN A 2 12.09 18.36 -23.28
CA ASN A 2 10.64 18.52 -23.16
C ASN A 2 10.32 19.59 -22.09
N GLU A 3 9.06 20.00 -21.99
CA GLU A 3 8.63 21.04 -21.05
C GLU A 3 8.91 20.68 -19.59
N ILE A 4 8.72 19.41 -19.21
CA ILE A 4 8.98 18.90 -17.86
C ILE A 4 10.47 18.97 -17.51
N GLU A 5 11.35 18.51 -18.39
CA GLU A 5 12.79 18.54 -18.23
C GLU A 5 13.31 19.98 -18.12
N LYS A 6 12.72 20.91 -18.89
CA LYS A 6 13.03 22.35 -18.75
C LYS A 6 12.66 22.86 -17.36
N ILE A 7 11.45 22.58 -16.88
CA ILE A 7 11.01 22.97 -15.54
C ILE A 7 11.94 22.37 -14.48
N LEU A 8 12.30 21.09 -14.60
CA LEU A 8 13.21 20.44 -13.65
C LEU A 8 14.58 21.10 -13.64
N LYS A 9 15.15 21.39 -14.83
CA LYS A 9 16.44 22.08 -14.93
C LYS A 9 16.40 23.48 -14.32
N ASP A 10 15.33 24.24 -14.55
CA ASP A 10 15.22 25.63 -14.09
C ASP A 10 14.94 25.73 -12.57
N ASN A 11 14.47 24.65 -11.94
CA ASN A 11 14.04 24.65 -10.53
C ASN A 11 14.83 23.70 -9.62
N MET A 12 15.86 23.01 -10.12
CA MET A 12 16.72 22.09 -9.35
C MET A 12 18.17 22.57 -9.33
N GLU A 13 18.68 22.93 -8.16
CA GLU A 13 20.08 23.32 -7.98
C GLU A 13 21.05 22.17 -8.29
N ASP A 14 20.67 20.92 -7.98
CA ASP A 14 21.48 19.72 -8.16
C ASP A 14 21.12 18.93 -9.43
N TYR A 15 20.44 19.56 -10.40
CA TYR A 15 19.89 18.94 -11.61
C TYR A 15 20.86 17.97 -12.29
N GLU A 16 22.07 18.44 -12.64
CA GLU A 16 23.07 17.64 -13.36
C GLU A 16 23.61 16.45 -12.53
N SER A 17 23.63 16.57 -11.20
CA SER A 17 24.02 15.46 -10.31
C SER A 17 22.93 14.39 -10.30
N VAL A 18 21.68 14.79 -10.06
CA VAL A 18 20.53 13.87 -9.98
C VAL A 18 20.28 13.20 -11.34
N LYS A 19 20.35 13.95 -12.44
CA LYS A 19 20.23 13.42 -13.80
C LYS A 19 21.29 12.36 -14.08
N ARG A 20 22.56 12.61 -13.73
CA ARG A 20 23.64 11.61 -13.89
C ARG A 20 23.39 10.34 -13.09
N GLN A 21 22.92 10.45 -11.84
CA GLN A 21 22.58 9.29 -11.02
C GLN A 21 21.41 8.49 -11.59
N ALA A 22 20.38 9.18 -12.09
CA ALA A 22 19.22 8.53 -12.69
C ALA A 22 19.58 7.82 -14.01
N LEU A 23 20.39 8.45 -14.87
CA LEU A 23 20.92 7.84 -16.09
C LEU A 23 21.78 6.60 -15.80
N LYS A 24 22.64 6.68 -14.77
CA LYS A 24 23.43 5.53 -14.31
C LYS A 24 22.52 4.37 -13.90
N PHE A 25 21.46 4.64 -13.14
CA PHE A 25 20.48 3.61 -12.74
C PHE A 25 19.78 2.99 -13.96
N ILE A 26 19.33 3.80 -14.92
CA ILE A 26 18.71 3.31 -16.16
C ILE A 26 19.68 2.38 -16.91
N HIS A 27 20.94 2.78 -17.03
CA HIS A 27 21.97 1.99 -17.70
C HIS A 27 22.18 0.63 -17.01
N GLU A 28 22.33 0.62 -15.68
CA GLU A 28 22.52 -0.58 -14.88
C GLU A 28 21.31 -1.54 -14.90
N ASN A 29 20.10 -1.01 -15.11
CA ASN A 29 18.84 -1.76 -15.06
C ASN A 29 18.14 -1.86 -16.43
N LYS A 30 18.83 -1.56 -17.52
CA LYS A 30 18.24 -1.42 -18.87
C LYS A 30 17.39 -2.62 -19.29
N LYS A 31 17.83 -3.83 -18.98
CA LYS A 31 17.11 -5.08 -19.32
C LYS A 31 15.79 -5.24 -18.56
N GLU A 32 15.73 -4.82 -17.29
CA GLU A 32 14.49 -4.85 -16.50
C GLU A 32 13.52 -3.78 -17.01
N LEU A 33 14.05 -2.59 -17.30
CA LEU A 33 13.24 -1.42 -17.64
C LEU A 33 12.72 -1.43 -19.08
N SER A 34 13.46 -1.99 -20.04
CA SER A 34 13.10 -1.97 -21.46
C SER A 34 11.75 -2.60 -21.76
N LYS A 35 11.33 -3.62 -20.99
CA LYS A 35 10.01 -4.24 -21.12
C LYS A 35 8.86 -3.31 -20.77
N ASN A 36 9.07 -2.38 -19.85
CA ASN A 36 8.06 -1.40 -19.45
C ASN A 36 7.99 -0.23 -20.45
N TYR A 37 9.14 0.12 -21.05
CA TYR A 37 9.25 1.24 -21.99
C TYR A 37 8.39 1.02 -23.24
N ALA A 38 8.44 -0.19 -23.81
CA ALA A 38 7.71 -0.51 -25.03
C ALA A 38 6.19 -0.32 -24.88
N TYR A 39 5.60 -0.74 -23.76
CA TYR A 39 4.17 -0.51 -23.53
C TYR A 39 3.87 0.95 -23.18
N ALA A 40 4.77 1.64 -22.46
CA ALA A 40 4.56 3.05 -22.11
C ALA A 40 4.47 3.96 -23.34
N GLU A 41 5.20 3.66 -24.42
CA GLU A 41 5.14 4.40 -25.69
C GLU A 41 3.74 4.36 -26.34
N VAL A 42 3.02 3.25 -26.16
CA VAL A 42 1.70 3.03 -26.78
C VAL A 42 0.55 3.17 -25.80
N CYS A 43 0.82 3.25 -24.50
CA CYS A 43 -0.22 3.30 -23.45
C CYS A 43 -1.10 4.55 -23.54
N GLY A 44 -0.62 5.62 -24.18
CA GLY A 44 -1.37 6.86 -24.43
C GLY A 44 -2.37 6.77 -25.58
N ASN A 45 -2.35 5.71 -26.39
CA ASN A 45 -3.25 5.57 -27.53
C ASN A 45 -4.73 5.59 -27.09
N PRO A 46 -5.65 6.20 -27.86
CA PRO A 46 -7.07 6.19 -27.53
C PRO A 46 -7.62 4.76 -27.60
N VAL A 47 -8.66 4.50 -26.79
CA VAL A 47 -9.40 3.24 -26.84
C VAL A 47 -10.37 3.27 -28.02
N ASP A 48 -10.33 2.24 -28.85
CA ASP A 48 -11.30 1.96 -29.89
C ASP A 48 -12.39 1.02 -29.34
N ALA A 49 -13.58 1.59 -29.12
CA ALA A 49 -14.76 0.88 -28.63
C ALA A 49 -15.28 -0.22 -29.59
N SER A 50 -14.79 -0.27 -30.84
CA SER A 50 -15.13 -1.28 -31.83
C SER A 50 -14.02 -2.31 -32.04
N HIS A 51 -13.01 -2.34 -31.17
CA HIS A 51 -11.89 -3.28 -31.27
C HIS A 51 -11.96 -4.37 -30.20
N PHE A 52 -11.94 -5.64 -30.63
CA PHE A 52 -11.81 -6.82 -29.77
C PHE A 52 -10.40 -7.39 -29.83
N PHE A 53 -9.79 -7.59 -28.68
CA PHE A 53 -8.50 -8.25 -28.58
C PHE A 53 -8.59 -9.55 -27.78
N PHE A 54 -8.37 -10.67 -28.48
CA PHE A 54 -8.40 -12.01 -27.91
C PHE A 54 -7.00 -12.47 -27.49
N LEU A 55 -6.88 -12.98 -26.27
CA LEU A 55 -5.64 -13.46 -25.66
C LEU A 55 -5.82 -14.89 -25.16
N ILE A 56 -5.45 -15.87 -25.99
CA ILE A 56 -5.81 -17.27 -25.76
C ILE A 56 -4.55 -18.10 -25.55
N ASP A 57 -4.41 -18.68 -24.36
CA ASP A 57 -3.50 -19.81 -24.13
C ASP A 57 -4.32 -21.10 -24.23
N GLU A 58 -4.12 -21.86 -25.31
CA GLU A 58 -4.86 -23.09 -25.59
C GLU A 58 -4.64 -24.16 -24.53
N LYS A 59 -3.49 -24.10 -23.82
CA LYS A 59 -3.15 -25.06 -22.76
C LYS A 59 -3.83 -24.74 -21.43
N LYS A 60 -4.45 -23.57 -21.30
CA LYS A 60 -5.15 -23.16 -20.08
C LYS A 60 -6.65 -23.46 -20.15
N PRO A 61 -7.29 -23.72 -18.99
CA PRO A 61 -8.74 -23.85 -18.92
C PRO A 61 -9.49 -22.66 -19.53
N GLY A 62 -10.65 -22.93 -20.14
CA GLY A 62 -11.50 -21.92 -20.78
C GLY A 62 -11.08 -21.48 -22.17
N SER A 63 -10.03 -22.07 -22.76
CA SER A 63 -9.64 -21.79 -24.14
C SER A 63 -10.74 -22.14 -25.14
N ASP A 64 -11.50 -23.20 -24.90
CA ASP A 64 -12.69 -23.59 -25.68
C ASP A 64 -13.77 -22.49 -25.70
N LEU A 65 -14.10 -21.93 -24.53
CA LEU A 65 -15.02 -20.81 -24.42
C LEU A 65 -14.54 -19.58 -25.19
N LEU A 66 -13.25 -19.26 -25.09
CA LEU A 66 -12.66 -18.09 -25.77
C LEU A 66 -12.65 -18.27 -27.29
N LEU A 67 -12.41 -19.48 -27.78
CA LEU A 67 -12.49 -19.80 -29.21
C LEU A 67 -13.93 -19.69 -29.73
N GLU A 68 -14.92 -20.17 -28.97
CA GLU A 68 -16.34 -19.99 -29.30
C GLU A 68 -16.75 -18.50 -29.34
N MET A 69 -16.23 -17.69 -28.41
CA MET A 69 -16.46 -16.24 -28.40
C MET A 69 -15.79 -15.54 -29.60
N LEU A 70 -14.59 -15.98 -30.00
CA LEU A 70 -13.92 -15.49 -31.19
C LEU A 70 -14.73 -15.79 -32.46
N ASP A 71 -15.24 -17.02 -32.58
CA ASP A 71 -16.10 -17.42 -33.71
C ASP A 71 -17.41 -16.62 -33.75
N TYR A 72 -17.99 -16.37 -32.59
CA TYR A 72 -19.15 -15.51 -32.47
C TYR A 72 -18.83 -14.07 -32.92
N ALA A 73 -17.69 -13.50 -32.53
CA ALA A 73 -17.26 -12.16 -32.92
C ALA A 73 -17.09 -12.02 -34.44
N LEU A 74 -16.45 -13.01 -35.06
CA LEU A 74 -16.23 -13.04 -36.50
C LEU A 74 -17.54 -13.11 -37.28
N LYS A 75 -18.45 -13.99 -36.82
CA LYS A 75 -19.75 -14.18 -37.46
C LYS A 75 -20.64 -12.95 -37.38
N ASN A 76 -20.65 -12.23 -36.25
CA ASN A 76 -21.67 -11.22 -35.97
C ASN A 76 -21.17 -9.77 -36.07
N TYR A 77 -19.86 -9.52 -35.99
CA TYR A 77 -19.31 -8.17 -36.02
C TYR A 77 -18.38 -7.93 -37.19
N VAL A 78 -17.39 -8.80 -37.39
CA VAL A 78 -16.40 -8.63 -38.47
C VAL A 78 -17.05 -8.79 -39.84
N SER A 79 -17.90 -9.80 -40.01
CA SER A 79 -18.68 -10.02 -41.25
C SER A 79 -19.55 -8.83 -41.65
N SER A 80 -19.88 -7.96 -40.70
CA SER A 80 -20.71 -6.77 -40.89
C SER A 80 -19.92 -5.46 -40.85
N GLU A 81 -18.58 -5.53 -40.83
CA GLU A 81 -17.65 -4.39 -40.72
C GLU A 81 -17.90 -3.49 -39.49
N LYS A 82 -18.55 -4.02 -38.45
CA LYS A 82 -18.89 -3.28 -37.23
C LYS A 82 -17.76 -3.22 -36.21
N ALA A 83 -16.78 -4.12 -36.33
CA ALA A 83 -15.69 -4.24 -35.38
C ALA A 83 -14.46 -4.90 -36.03
N SER A 84 -13.29 -4.57 -35.49
CA SER A 84 -12.02 -5.22 -35.82
C SER A 84 -11.64 -6.22 -34.73
N VAL A 85 -10.93 -7.29 -35.12
CA VAL A 85 -10.51 -8.36 -34.21
C VAL A 85 -9.03 -8.63 -34.36
N THR A 86 -8.29 -8.48 -33.26
CA THR A 86 -6.91 -8.96 -33.14
C THR A 86 -6.87 -10.17 -32.21
N ALA A 87 -5.97 -11.11 -32.47
CA ALA A 87 -5.77 -12.27 -31.60
C ALA A 87 -4.28 -12.56 -31.36
N CYS A 88 -3.94 -12.83 -30.10
CA CYS A 88 -2.71 -13.49 -29.71
C CYS A 88 -3.06 -14.88 -29.19
N ILE A 89 -2.57 -15.92 -29.88
CA ILE A 89 -2.85 -17.32 -29.52
C ILE A 89 -1.54 -18.05 -29.24
N LYS A 90 -1.47 -18.67 -28.06
CA LYS A 90 -0.34 -19.47 -27.57
C LYS A 90 -0.79 -20.91 -27.41
N GLY A 91 -0.09 -21.84 -28.04
CA GLY A 91 -0.52 -23.23 -28.06
C GLY A 91 -0.07 -23.94 -29.33
N GLY A 92 -0.07 -25.27 -29.30
CA GLY A 92 0.51 -26.12 -30.33
C GLY A 92 -0.46 -26.52 -31.44
N PHE A 93 -1.70 -26.03 -31.45
CA PHE A 93 -2.64 -26.31 -32.53
C PHE A 93 -2.77 -25.10 -33.45
N HIS A 94 -1.81 -24.97 -34.37
CA HIS A 94 -2.09 -24.27 -35.62
C HIS A 94 -3.16 -25.04 -36.39
N LEU A 95 -4.41 -24.62 -36.31
CA LEU A 95 -5.48 -25.05 -37.22
C LEU A 95 -6.17 -23.81 -37.78
N VAL A 96 -5.72 -23.43 -38.98
CA VAL A 96 -6.29 -22.44 -39.92
C VAL A 96 -6.46 -21.04 -39.33
N LYS A 97 -5.57 -20.11 -39.73
CA LYS A 97 -5.80 -18.67 -39.52
C LYS A 97 -7.20 -18.33 -40.04
N LYS A 98 -8.07 -17.85 -39.15
CA LYS A 98 -9.43 -17.45 -39.51
C LYS A 98 -9.34 -16.13 -40.29
N THR A 99 -10.08 -16.05 -41.39
CA THR A 99 -10.19 -14.80 -42.17
C THR A 99 -10.87 -13.73 -41.32
N GLY A 100 -10.36 -12.49 -41.36
CA GLY A 100 -10.90 -11.38 -40.56
C GLY A 100 -10.33 -11.27 -39.14
N VAL A 101 -9.25 -12.01 -38.83
CA VAL A 101 -8.50 -11.89 -37.57
C VAL A 101 -7.07 -11.43 -37.87
N ASP A 102 -6.64 -10.36 -37.22
CA ASP A 102 -5.25 -9.92 -37.22
C ASP A 102 -4.47 -10.65 -36.13
N TYR A 103 -3.56 -11.55 -36.52
CA TYR A 103 -2.79 -12.35 -35.58
C TYR A 103 -1.49 -11.65 -35.19
N VAL A 104 -1.28 -11.45 -33.89
CA VAL A 104 -0.09 -10.79 -33.33
C VAL A 104 0.69 -11.72 -32.40
N LYS A 105 2.00 -11.47 -32.27
CA LYS A 105 2.89 -12.26 -31.42
C LYS A 105 2.93 -11.66 -30.01
N GLU A 106 2.92 -12.51 -28.98
CA GLU A 106 3.05 -12.11 -27.57
C GLU A 106 4.28 -11.19 -27.40
N GLU A 107 4.10 -10.08 -26.69
CA GLU A 107 5.11 -9.03 -26.46
C GLU A 107 5.62 -8.28 -27.72
N SER A 108 5.04 -8.46 -28.91
CA SER A 108 5.36 -7.62 -30.08
C SER A 108 4.80 -6.20 -29.95
N ARG A 109 5.26 -5.27 -30.80
CA ARG A 109 4.74 -3.89 -30.79
C ARG A 109 3.25 -3.86 -31.10
N GLU A 110 2.83 -4.61 -32.11
CA GLU A 110 1.44 -4.73 -32.55
C GLU A 110 0.55 -5.33 -31.44
N TYR A 111 1.09 -6.28 -30.66
CA TYR A 111 0.42 -6.80 -29.47
C TYR A 111 0.19 -5.72 -28.41
N LEU A 112 1.20 -4.90 -28.13
CA LEU A 112 1.11 -3.84 -27.13
C LEU A 112 0.18 -2.71 -27.59
N GLU A 113 0.18 -2.40 -28.89
CA GLU A 113 -0.73 -1.44 -29.52
C GLU A 113 -2.19 -1.94 -29.45
N ALA A 114 -2.46 -3.17 -29.87
CA ALA A 114 -3.78 -3.80 -29.75
C ALA A 114 -4.27 -3.84 -28.30
N LEU A 115 -3.39 -4.21 -27.35
CA LEU A 115 -3.73 -4.21 -25.92
C LEU A 115 -4.08 -2.83 -25.38
N SER A 116 -3.39 -1.78 -25.85
CA SER A 116 -3.63 -0.40 -25.44
C SER A 116 -4.92 0.17 -26.03
N GLN A 117 -5.26 -0.21 -27.27
CA GLN A 117 -6.38 0.35 -28.03
C GLN A 117 -7.67 -0.43 -27.90
N ALA A 118 -7.64 -1.72 -27.52
CA ALA A 118 -8.84 -2.54 -27.46
C ALA A 118 -9.89 -1.98 -26.49
N GLY A 119 -11.12 -1.80 -26.99
CA GLY A 119 -12.30 -1.58 -26.17
C GLY A 119 -12.68 -2.82 -25.37
N TYR A 120 -12.45 -4.01 -25.94
CA TYR A 120 -12.72 -5.29 -25.28
C TYR A 120 -11.48 -6.18 -25.28
N ILE A 121 -11.00 -6.52 -24.08
CA ILE A 121 -9.91 -7.48 -23.88
C ILE A 121 -10.52 -8.78 -23.38
N ILE A 122 -10.26 -9.89 -24.05
CA ILE A 122 -10.93 -11.16 -23.80
C ILE A 122 -9.89 -12.27 -23.77
N GLY A 123 -9.64 -12.89 -22.61
CA GLY A 123 -8.62 -13.93 -22.58
C GLY A 123 -8.32 -14.60 -21.25
N ASN A 124 -7.57 -15.69 -21.31
CA ASN A 124 -7.07 -16.46 -20.15
C ASN A 124 -5.54 -16.37 -19.99
N MET A 125 -4.87 -15.60 -20.86
CA MET A 125 -3.47 -15.25 -20.69
C MET A 125 -3.31 -14.25 -19.55
N VAL A 126 -2.16 -14.33 -18.85
CA VAL A 126 -1.78 -13.31 -17.87
C VAL A 126 -1.32 -12.08 -18.65
N LEU A 127 -1.88 -10.91 -18.34
CA LEU A 127 -1.45 -9.68 -18.99
C LEU A 127 -0.04 -9.27 -18.54
N PRO A 128 0.72 -8.55 -19.40
CA PRO A 128 2.03 -8.01 -19.02
C PRO A 128 1.96 -7.23 -17.71
N GLY A 129 3.01 -7.33 -16.90
CA GLY A 129 3.08 -6.60 -15.63
C GLY A 129 3.02 -5.06 -15.77
N SER A 130 3.34 -4.56 -16.98
CA SER A 130 3.25 -3.16 -17.40
C SER A 130 1.87 -2.75 -17.91
N PHE A 131 0.92 -3.68 -18.11
CA PHE A 131 -0.40 -3.35 -18.62
C PHE A 131 -1.16 -2.42 -17.68
N VAL A 132 -1.66 -1.31 -18.23
CA VAL A 132 -2.44 -0.29 -17.53
C VAL A 132 -3.86 -0.39 -18.07
N LYS A 133 -4.80 -0.83 -17.23
CA LYS A 133 -6.20 -0.83 -17.63
C LYS A 133 -6.73 0.60 -17.66
N LYS A 134 -7.31 1.01 -18.78
CA LYS A 134 -8.02 2.29 -18.92
C LYS A 134 -9.50 2.10 -18.60
N GLU A 135 -10.14 3.19 -18.16
CA GLU A 135 -11.56 3.19 -17.76
C GLU A 135 -12.50 2.77 -18.90
N ALA A 136 -12.20 3.16 -20.14
CA ALA A 136 -13.00 2.81 -21.31
C ALA A 136 -12.85 1.36 -21.79
N GLN A 137 -11.92 0.58 -21.21
CA GLN A 137 -11.70 -0.81 -21.61
C GLN A 137 -12.51 -1.76 -20.74
N VAL A 138 -13.11 -2.76 -21.38
CA VAL A 138 -13.78 -3.87 -20.71
C VAL A 138 -12.90 -5.11 -20.79
N TYR A 139 -12.58 -5.69 -19.65
CA TYR A 139 -11.72 -6.87 -19.54
C TYR A 139 -12.50 -8.09 -19.04
N PHE A 140 -12.55 -9.14 -19.86
CA PHE A 140 -13.07 -10.46 -19.49
C PHE A 140 -11.91 -11.46 -19.35
N ASN A 141 -11.87 -12.12 -18.20
CA ASN A 141 -10.98 -13.26 -17.97
C ASN A 141 -11.73 -14.36 -17.22
N PRO A 142 -11.86 -15.58 -17.79
CA PRO A 142 -12.64 -16.63 -17.15
C PRO A 142 -12.02 -17.13 -15.84
N MET A 143 -10.71 -16.97 -15.62
CA MET A 143 -9.97 -17.37 -14.41
C MET A 143 -10.26 -18.80 -13.92
N LEU A 144 -10.54 -19.71 -14.86
CA LEU A 144 -11.01 -21.05 -14.54
C LEU A 144 -9.98 -21.88 -13.77
N GLU A 145 -8.70 -21.57 -13.91
CA GLU A 145 -7.60 -22.23 -13.19
C GLU A 145 -7.63 -22.06 -11.66
N ILE A 146 -8.47 -21.18 -11.14
CA ILE A 146 -8.58 -20.92 -9.70
C ILE A 146 -9.54 -21.89 -9.01
N TYR A 147 -10.60 -22.34 -9.70
CA TYR A 147 -11.66 -23.14 -9.06
C TYR A 147 -11.18 -24.53 -8.61
N ASP A 148 -10.21 -25.11 -9.31
CA ASP A 148 -9.67 -26.45 -9.03
C ASP A 148 -8.50 -26.45 -8.04
N ARG A 149 -8.02 -25.27 -7.62
CA ARG A 149 -6.91 -25.17 -6.66
C ARG A 149 -7.38 -25.47 -5.24
N LYS A 150 -6.58 -26.24 -4.51
CA LYS A 150 -6.77 -26.53 -3.07
C LYS A 150 -6.36 -25.36 -2.18
N SER A 151 -5.27 -24.69 -2.53
CA SER A 151 -4.78 -23.47 -1.88
C SER A 151 -4.29 -22.51 -2.96
N VAL A 152 -4.53 -21.23 -2.74
CA VAL A 152 -4.35 -20.18 -3.75
C VAL A 152 -3.42 -19.08 -3.28
N GLU A 153 -3.29 -18.81 -1.98
CA GLU A 153 -2.51 -17.69 -1.47
C GLU A 153 -0.99 -17.95 -1.50
N THR A 154 -0.37 -17.67 -2.64
CA THR A 154 1.08 -17.70 -2.87
C THR A 154 1.60 -16.30 -3.22
N ALA A 155 2.93 -16.13 -3.24
CA ALA A 155 3.56 -14.90 -3.71
C ALA A 155 3.08 -14.49 -5.12
N GLU A 156 2.96 -15.49 -6.01
CA GLU A 156 2.47 -15.33 -7.37
C GLU A 156 1.01 -14.91 -7.38
N PHE A 157 0.17 -15.54 -6.56
CA PHE A 157 -1.24 -15.17 -6.46
C PHE A 157 -1.42 -13.71 -6.01
N LEU A 158 -0.73 -13.29 -4.94
CA LEU A 158 -0.84 -11.92 -4.44
C LEU A 158 -0.38 -10.86 -5.45
N SER A 159 0.56 -11.22 -6.33
CA SER A 159 1.20 -10.26 -7.24
C SER A 159 0.72 -10.29 -8.69
N VAL A 160 0.20 -11.43 -9.13
CA VAL A 160 -0.29 -11.65 -10.49
C VAL A 160 -1.80 -11.81 -10.45
N THR A 161 -2.30 -12.91 -9.89
CA THR A 161 -3.74 -13.22 -9.92
C THR A 161 -4.60 -12.15 -9.26
N ALA A 162 -4.18 -11.64 -8.08
CA ALA A 162 -4.94 -10.62 -7.38
C ALA A 162 -5.01 -9.31 -8.16
N ARG A 163 -3.89 -8.91 -8.78
CA ARG A 163 -3.81 -7.73 -9.64
C ARG A 163 -4.66 -7.89 -10.90
N GLU A 164 -4.65 -9.07 -11.52
CA GLU A 164 -5.49 -9.35 -12.69
C GLU A 164 -6.97 -9.29 -12.30
N LEU A 165 -7.38 -9.89 -11.17
CA LEU A 165 -8.78 -9.88 -10.73
C LEU A 165 -9.29 -8.46 -10.51
N LEU A 166 -8.49 -7.60 -9.87
CA LEU A 166 -8.86 -6.19 -9.64
C LEU A 166 -8.97 -5.37 -10.94
N LYS A 167 -8.38 -5.84 -12.04
CA LYS A 167 -8.55 -5.25 -13.38
C LYS A 167 -9.73 -5.85 -14.13
N THR A 168 -10.18 -7.05 -13.83
CA THR A 168 -11.21 -7.72 -14.63
C THR A 168 -12.60 -7.17 -14.34
N ASP A 169 -13.41 -6.92 -15.38
CA ASP A 169 -14.81 -6.52 -15.24
C ASP A 169 -15.74 -7.73 -15.13
N TYR A 170 -15.35 -8.83 -15.75
CA TYR A 170 -16.15 -10.05 -15.82
C TYR A 170 -15.30 -11.31 -15.67
N ILE A 171 -15.67 -12.17 -14.72
CA ILE A 171 -15.14 -13.54 -14.59
C ILE A 171 -16.21 -14.58 -14.87
N TYR A 172 -15.81 -15.76 -15.34
CA TYR A 172 -16.72 -16.88 -15.56
C TYR A 172 -16.57 -17.91 -14.44
N ALA A 173 -17.68 -18.49 -13.99
CA ALA A 173 -17.66 -19.53 -12.96
C ALA A 173 -18.53 -20.72 -13.38
N PRO A 174 -18.18 -21.96 -12.95
CA PRO A 174 -19.02 -23.13 -13.19
C PRO A 174 -20.37 -23.06 -12.48
N SER A 175 -20.42 -22.42 -11.31
CA SER A 175 -21.65 -22.19 -10.55
C SER A 175 -21.46 -21.11 -9.49
N LYS A 176 -22.57 -20.59 -8.97
CA LYS A 176 -22.57 -19.62 -7.86
C LYS A 176 -21.86 -20.15 -6.61
N SER A 177 -22.07 -21.43 -6.28
CA SER A 177 -21.43 -22.08 -5.13
C SER A 177 -19.92 -22.16 -5.32
N LYS A 178 -19.46 -22.56 -6.53
CA LYS A 178 -18.03 -22.65 -6.83
C LYS A 178 -17.33 -21.29 -6.83
N ALA A 179 -18.02 -20.25 -7.29
CA ALA A 179 -17.52 -18.88 -7.21
C ALA A 179 -17.32 -18.43 -5.77
N LYS A 180 -18.31 -18.65 -4.90
CA LYS A 180 -18.21 -18.29 -3.48
C LYS A 180 -17.11 -19.08 -2.76
N GLU A 181 -17.05 -20.39 -2.96
CA GLU A 181 -16.00 -21.26 -2.42
C GLU A 181 -14.60 -20.76 -2.82
N ALA A 182 -14.37 -20.50 -4.11
CA ALA A 182 -13.05 -20.09 -4.59
C ALA A 182 -12.65 -18.68 -4.15
N TRP A 183 -13.54 -17.70 -4.28
CA TRP A 183 -13.17 -16.29 -4.15
C TRP A 183 -13.44 -15.69 -2.76
N LEU A 184 -14.37 -16.25 -1.99
CA LEU A 184 -14.69 -15.76 -0.65
C LEU A 184 -14.08 -16.62 0.46
N GLU A 185 -13.98 -17.94 0.27
CA GLU A 185 -13.48 -18.86 1.29
C GLU A 185 -11.99 -19.17 1.10
N LYS A 186 -11.52 -19.49 -0.12
CA LYS A 186 -10.12 -19.89 -0.34
C LYS A 186 -9.10 -18.75 -0.40
N CYS A 187 -9.47 -17.56 -0.91
CA CYS A 187 -8.54 -16.40 -0.99
C CYS A 187 -9.11 -15.07 -0.50
N THR A 188 -10.38 -15.00 -0.09
CA THR A 188 -11.09 -13.80 0.38
C THR A 188 -11.11 -12.56 -0.55
N LEU A 189 -10.43 -12.60 -1.70
CA LEU A 189 -10.30 -11.47 -2.61
C LEU A 189 -11.63 -11.09 -3.29
N GLY A 190 -12.58 -12.03 -3.37
CA GLY A 190 -13.94 -11.77 -3.82
C GLY A 190 -14.66 -10.71 -2.97
N LYS A 191 -14.24 -10.48 -1.72
CA LYS A 191 -14.76 -9.41 -0.85
C LYS A 191 -14.46 -8.01 -1.40
N VAL A 192 -13.48 -7.86 -2.29
CA VAL A 192 -13.07 -6.56 -2.85
C VAL A 192 -13.10 -6.53 -4.40
N TYR A 193 -13.71 -7.53 -5.02
CA TYR A 193 -13.94 -7.57 -6.46
C TYR A 193 -15.18 -6.77 -6.85
N ASP A 194 -15.01 -5.74 -7.69
CA ASP A 194 -16.12 -4.87 -8.13
C ASP A 194 -16.81 -5.39 -9.40
N GLY A 195 -16.20 -6.32 -10.12
CA GLY A 195 -16.75 -6.88 -11.35
C GLY A 195 -17.86 -7.90 -11.11
N ASN A 196 -18.35 -8.48 -12.21
CA ASN A 196 -19.44 -9.44 -12.19
C ASN A 196 -18.97 -10.86 -12.47
N VAL A 197 -19.53 -11.81 -11.73
CA VAL A 197 -19.38 -13.23 -12.00
C VAL A 197 -20.49 -13.68 -12.92
N ILE A 198 -20.12 -14.42 -13.95
CA ILE A 198 -21.02 -14.95 -14.97
C ILE A 198 -21.13 -16.45 -14.78
N ILE A 199 -22.35 -16.97 -14.80
CA ILE A 199 -22.63 -18.40 -14.79
C ILE A 199 -23.65 -18.74 -15.87
N GLU A 200 -23.47 -19.91 -16.49
CA GLU A 200 -24.48 -20.49 -17.39
C GLU A 200 -25.61 -21.11 -16.56
N LYS A 201 -26.86 -20.84 -16.94
CA LYS A 201 -28.05 -21.46 -16.34
C LYS A 201 -28.22 -22.88 -16.87
N LYS A 202 -28.93 -23.71 -16.12
CA LYS A 202 -29.24 -25.10 -16.52
C LYS A 202 -29.94 -25.22 -17.87
N GLU A 203 -30.70 -24.19 -18.27
CA GLU A 203 -31.43 -24.14 -19.54
C GLU A 203 -30.50 -24.02 -20.76
N GLY A 204 -29.23 -23.68 -20.53
CA GLY A 204 -28.22 -23.49 -21.57
C GLY A 204 -28.45 -22.24 -22.43
N LEU A 205 -27.50 -22.00 -23.32
CA LEU A 205 -27.50 -20.87 -24.24
C LEU A 205 -28.03 -21.26 -25.62
N LYS A 206 -29.09 -20.58 -26.08
CA LYS A 206 -29.68 -20.82 -27.42
C LYS A 206 -28.69 -20.58 -28.56
N GLU A 207 -27.81 -19.59 -28.41
CA GLU A 207 -26.83 -19.19 -29.43
C GLU A 207 -25.40 -19.69 -29.11
N GLY A 208 -25.28 -20.65 -28.19
CA GLY A 208 -23.99 -21.19 -27.74
C GLY A 208 -23.22 -20.25 -26.79
N ARG A 209 -22.10 -20.74 -26.23
CA ARG A 209 -21.35 -20.00 -25.20
C ARG A 209 -20.64 -18.76 -25.75
N GLY A 210 -20.37 -18.73 -27.05
CA GLY A 210 -19.83 -17.54 -27.74
C GLY A 210 -20.72 -16.30 -27.63
N SER A 211 -22.04 -16.46 -27.50
CA SER A 211 -23.01 -15.35 -27.33
C SER A 211 -22.80 -14.55 -26.03
N LEU A 212 -21.97 -15.04 -25.11
CA LEU A 212 -21.50 -14.30 -23.95
C LEU A 212 -20.95 -12.91 -24.33
N LEU A 213 -20.32 -12.82 -25.50
CA LEU A 213 -19.73 -11.60 -26.00
C LEU A 213 -20.75 -10.45 -26.16
N GLU A 214 -22.01 -10.74 -26.52
CA GLU A 214 -23.06 -9.73 -26.62
C GLU A 214 -23.32 -9.07 -25.28
N ARG A 215 -23.29 -9.82 -24.18
CA ARG A 215 -23.43 -9.23 -22.85
C ARG A 215 -22.26 -8.33 -22.53
N ILE A 216 -21.03 -8.81 -22.73
CA ILE A 216 -19.82 -8.05 -22.36
C ILE A 216 -19.82 -6.70 -23.09
N ARG A 217 -20.29 -6.69 -24.34
CA ARG A 217 -20.41 -5.49 -25.18
C ARG A 217 -21.60 -4.60 -24.84
N SER A 218 -22.80 -5.17 -24.77
CA SER A 218 -24.06 -4.40 -24.69
C SER A 218 -24.59 -4.22 -23.27
N GLN A 219 -24.05 -4.96 -22.30
CA GLN A 219 -24.55 -5.09 -20.93
C GLN A 219 -26.02 -5.57 -20.81
N ASN A 220 -26.64 -6.02 -21.91
CA ASN A 220 -28.04 -6.46 -21.97
C ASN A 220 -28.24 -7.92 -21.52
N ALA A 221 -29.42 -8.27 -20.99
CA ALA A 221 -29.72 -9.64 -20.56
C ALA A 221 -29.52 -10.65 -21.69
N VAL A 222 -28.67 -11.66 -21.46
CA VAL A 222 -28.54 -12.83 -22.33
C VAL A 222 -29.35 -13.96 -21.71
N PRO A 223 -30.44 -14.42 -22.35
CA PRO A 223 -31.21 -15.57 -21.86
C PRO A 223 -30.30 -16.79 -21.67
N GLY A 224 -30.47 -17.51 -20.56
CA GLY A 224 -29.61 -18.64 -20.21
C GLY A 224 -28.35 -18.27 -19.41
N MET A 225 -28.14 -17.00 -19.04
CA MET A 225 -27.05 -16.58 -18.14
C MET A 225 -27.57 -15.91 -16.87
N GLU A 226 -26.82 -16.07 -15.78
CA GLU A 226 -26.96 -15.30 -14.54
C GLU A 226 -25.66 -14.52 -14.27
N PHE A 227 -25.83 -13.31 -13.76
CA PHE A 227 -24.75 -12.42 -13.33
C PHE A 227 -24.98 -12.09 -11.88
N PHE A 228 -23.91 -12.07 -11.09
CA PHE A 228 -23.98 -11.62 -9.71
C PHE A 228 -22.64 -11.02 -9.28
N SER A 229 -22.70 -10.09 -8.32
CA SER A 229 -21.50 -9.62 -7.62
C SER A 229 -21.12 -10.59 -6.51
N LEU A 230 -19.82 -10.75 -6.27
CA LEU A 230 -19.32 -11.45 -5.08
C LEU A 230 -19.51 -10.61 -3.80
N ARG A 231 -19.65 -9.29 -3.95
CA ARG A 231 -19.78 -8.35 -2.85
C ARG A 231 -21.23 -7.98 -2.61
N ASN A 232 -21.54 -7.64 -1.36
CA ASN A 232 -22.75 -6.90 -1.03
C ASN A 232 -22.40 -5.41 -0.89
N GLN A 233 -22.48 -4.67 -1.99
CA GLN A 233 -21.96 -3.30 -2.08
C GLN A 233 -22.74 -2.28 -1.23
N GLU A 234 -24.02 -2.55 -0.94
CA GLU A 234 -24.89 -1.62 -0.19
C GLU A 234 -24.66 -1.72 1.32
N GLU A 235 -24.26 -2.90 1.81
CA GLU A 235 -24.05 -3.14 3.24
C GLU A 235 -22.63 -2.82 3.71
N ARG A 236 -21.63 -3.04 2.85
CA ARG A 236 -20.21 -3.00 3.25
C ARG A 236 -19.39 -2.02 2.42
N LYS A 237 -18.71 -1.13 3.14
CA LYS A 237 -17.77 -0.16 2.55
C LYS A 237 -16.44 -0.82 2.23
N LYS A 238 -15.87 -0.48 1.07
CA LYS A 238 -14.60 -1.01 0.59
C LYS A 238 -13.43 -0.16 1.09
N VAL A 239 -12.46 -0.78 1.76
CA VAL A 239 -11.30 -0.08 2.34
C VAL A 239 -10.00 -0.65 1.78
N LEU A 240 -9.14 0.22 1.23
CA LEU A 240 -7.78 -0.13 0.83
C LEU A 240 -6.78 0.48 1.81
N ILE A 241 -5.96 -0.38 2.44
CA ILE A 241 -4.81 0.05 3.24
C ILE A 241 -3.56 -0.01 2.35
N LEU A 242 -3.06 1.16 1.95
CA LEU A 242 -1.78 1.34 1.29
C LEU A 242 -0.67 1.36 2.34
N SER A 243 0.14 0.30 2.38
CA SER A 243 1.23 0.14 3.34
C SER A 243 2.52 -0.33 2.68
N SER A 244 3.59 -0.44 3.49
CA SER A 244 4.83 -1.10 3.10
C SER A 244 5.15 -2.21 4.10
N TRP A 245 5.02 -3.47 3.68
CA TRP A 245 5.38 -4.60 4.55
C TRP A 245 6.90 -4.82 4.66
N LYS A 246 7.69 -3.97 4.02
CA LYS A 246 9.13 -3.82 4.24
C LYS A 246 9.48 -2.79 5.31
N ALA A 247 8.50 -2.02 5.79
CA ALA A 247 8.74 -1.01 6.80
C ALA A 247 9.20 -1.65 8.12
N GLU A 248 9.71 -0.79 9.00
CA GLU A 248 10.12 -1.16 10.35
C GLU A 248 8.95 -1.77 11.15
N ARG A 249 9.29 -2.47 12.23
CA ARG A 249 8.34 -3.27 13.02
C ARG A 249 7.16 -2.42 13.50
N GLU A 250 7.44 -1.18 13.86
CA GLU A 250 6.52 -0.19 14.40
C GLU A 250 5.47 0.21 13.36
N ALA A 251 5.89 0.44 12.13
CA ALA A 251 4.98 0.67 11.00
C ALA A 251 4.07 -0.54 10.73
N LYS A 252 4.62 -1.77 10.80
CA LYS A 252 3.82 -2.99 10.69
C LYS A 252 2.80 -3.11 11.83
N LEU A 253 3.17 -2.75 13.07
CA LEU A 253 2.27 -2.79 14.23
C LEU A 253 1.05 -1.88 14.06
N VAL A 254 1.21 -0.69 13.48
CA VAL A 254 0.06 0.19 13.19
C VAL A 254 -0.88 -0.45 12.19
N VAL A 255 -0.36 -1.02 11.10
CA VAL A 255 -1.19 -1.73 10.11
C VAL A 255 -1.91 -2.92 10.75
N ARG A 256 -1.23 -3.68 11.63
CA ARG A 256 -1.83 -4.77 12.42
C ARG A 256 -2.98 -4.26 13.29
N LYS A 257 -2.75 -3.23 14.10
CA LYS A 257 -3.77 -2.65 14.98
C LYS A 257 -4.97 -2.08 14.22
N LEU A 258 -4.72 -1.43 13.08
CA LEU A 258 -5.79 -0.96 12.20
C LEU A 258 -6.63 -2.15 11.74
N ALA A 259 -5.99 -3.17 11.16
CA ALA A 259 -6.65 -4.37 10.67
C ALA A 259 -7.46 -5.10 11.76
N ASP A 260 -6.89 -5.27 12.96
CA ASP A 260 -7.54 -5.92 14.11
C ASP A 260 -8.76 -5.15 14.60
N SER A 261 -8.75 -3.82 14.47
CA SER A 261 -9.83 -2.94 14.94
C SER A 261 -10.93 -2.72 13.89
N MET A 262 -10.76 -3.21 12.66
CA MET A 262 -11.77 -3.02 11.61
C MET A 262 -13.02 -3.84 11.90
N ASP A 263 -14.16 -3.14 11.88
CA ASP A 263 -15.48 -3.77 11.93
C ASP A 263 -15.75 -4.55 10.63
N ARG A 264 -15.58 -5.87 10.70
CA ARG A 264 -15.71 -6.80 9.55
C ARG A 264 -17.14 -6.93 9.03
N GLU A 265 -18.14 -6.48 9.80
CA GLU A 265 -19.53 -6.46 9.34
C GLU A 265 -19.81 -5.25 8.45
N LYS A 266 -19.05 -4.16 8.62
CA LYS A 266 -19.22 -2.90 7.89
C LYS A 266 -18.19 -2.66 6.80
N TYR A 267 -17.01 -3.27 6.89
CA TYR A 267 -15.87 -2.96 6.01
C TYR A 267 -15.27 -4.20 5.33
N ASP A 268 -15.26 -4.19 3.99
CA ASP A 268 -14.43 -5.08 3.19
C ASP A 268 -13.02 -4.47 3.04
N THR A 269 -12.10 -4.88 3.91
CA THR A 269 -10.74 -4.32 3.97
C THR A 269 -9.76 -5.16 3.14
N VAL A 270 -8.87 -4.51 2.38
CA VAL A 270 -7.72 -5.15 1.72
C VAL A 270 -6.43 -4.44 2.12
N ILE A 271 -5.34 -5.21 2.17
CA ILE A 271 -4.01 -4.67 2.47
C ILE A 271 -3.12 -4.77 1.25
N TYR A 272 -2.60 -3.63 0.82
CA TYR A 272 -1.60 -3.52 -0.22
C TYR A 272 -0.21 -3.34 0.38
N SER A 273 0.75 -4.08 -0.17
CA SER A 273 2.18 -3.81 -0.01
C SER A 273 2.88 -3.76 -1.36
N GLY A 274 3.93 -2.96 -1.47
CA GLY A 274 4.88 -3.08 -2.59
C GLY A 274 5.61 -4.43 -2.58
N TRP A 275 6.40 -4.69 -3.64
CA TRP A 275 7.14 -5.93 -3.82
C TRP A 275 8.06 -6.25 -2.63
N LEU A 276 7.85 -7.40 -2.00
CA LEU A 276 8.60 -7.82 -0.82
C LEU A 276 9.96 -8.44 -1.16
N GLY A 277 10.09 -9.15 -2.27
CA GLY A 277 11.38 -9.67 -2.78
C GLY A 277 12.06 -10.77 -1.95
N SER A 278 11.89 -10.82 -0.63
CA SER A 278 12.41 -11.89 0.24
C SER A 278 11.33 -12.94 0.52
N ARG A 279 11.72 -14.22 0.58
CA ARG A 279 10.80 -15.31 0.95
C ARG A 279 10.28 -15.16 2.39
N GLY A 280 11.10 -14.61 3.30
CA GLY A 280 10.75 -14.38 4.70
C GLY A 280 9.62 -13.37 4.85
N ASP A 281 9.77 -12.19 4.22
CA ASP A 281 8.76 -11.13 4.28
C ASP A 281 7.44 -11.56 3.65
N VAL A 282 7.49 -12.29 2.52
CA VAL A 282 6.29 -12.83 1.88
C VAL A 282 5.58 -13.83 2.79
N LYS A 283 6.31 -14.71 3.47
CA LYS A 283 5.73 -15.67 4.41
C LYS A 283 5.08 -14.97 5.59
N GLU A 284 5.72 -13.92 6.13
CA GLU A 284 5.14 -13.10 7.21
C GLU A 284 3.85 -12.41 6.74
N PHE A 285 3.87 -11.80 5.55
CA PHE A 285 2.72 -11.08 5.00
C PHE A 285 1.52 -11.99 4.70
N LEU A 286 1.77 -13.19 4.18
CA LEU A 286 0.73 -14.19 3.96
C LEU A 286 0.11 -14.66 5.28
N ALA A 287 0.93 -14.86 6.31
CA ALA A 287 0.50 -15.36 7.62
C ALA A 287 -0.30 -14.33 8.44
N PHE A 288 -0.08 -13.03 8.20
CA PHE A 288 -0.79 -11.94 8.88
C PHE A 288 -2.27 -11.91 8.49
N GLU A 289 -3.20 -11.88 9.46
CA GLU A 289 -4.66 -11.76 9.25
C GLU A 289 -5.21 -12.54 8.05
N LYS A 290 -5.41 -13.85 8.21
CA LYS A 290 -5.84 -14.75 7.12
C LYS A 290 -7.17 -14.37 6.47
N GLU A 291 -8.06 -13.68 7.19
CA GLU A 291 -9.39 -13.31 6.68
C GLU A 291 -9.40 -12.02 5.87
N ILE A 292 -8.29 -11.29 5.86
CA ILE A 292 -8.14 -10.02 5.15
C ILE A 292 -7.40 -10.28 3.83
N PRO A 293 -8.01 -9.94 2.67
CA PRO A 293 -7.35 -10.08 1.39
C PRO A 293 -6.09 -9.22 1.32
N LYS A 294 -5.08 -9.75 0.62
CA LYS A 294 -3.79 -9.09 0.41
C LYS A 294 -3.51 -8.91 -1.07
N VAL A 295 -2.81 -7.82 -1.40
CA VAL A 295 -2.31 -7.54 -2.75
C VAL A 295 -0.86 -7.12 -2.63
N MET A 296 -0.03 -7.61 -3.55
CA MET A 296 1.39 -7.28 -3.60
C MET A 296 1.73 -6.64 -4.94
N GLY A 297 2.21 -5.40 -4.95
CA GLY A 297 2.65 -4.74 -6.17
C GLY A 297 3.92 -5.38 -6.71
N ALA A 298 3.84 -6.06 -7.86
CA ALA A 298 5.01 -6.57 -8.58
C ALA A 298 5.28 -5.78 -9.86
N GLY A 299 6.56 -5.68 -10.22
CA GLY A 299 7.04 -4.88 -11.35
C GLY A 299 7.20 -3.40 -11.01
N ARG A 300 7.72 -2.64 -11.98
CA ARG A 300 7.88 -1.19 -11.88
C ARG A 300 6.69 -0.48 -12.52
N MET A 301 6.57 0.81 -12.24
CA MET A 301 5.62 1.69 -12.91
C MET A 301 5.86 1.70 -14.44
N THR A 302 4.77 1.74 -15.19
CA THR A 302 4.79 1.77 -16.66
C THR A 302 5.22 3.15 -17.15
N LEU A 303 6.51 3.34 -17.36
CA LEU A 303 7.10 4.61 -17.76
C LEU A 303 7.89 4.42 -19.05
N SER A 304 7.96 5.44 -19.90
CA SER A 304 9.00 5.53 -20.92
C SER A 304 10.35 5.79 -20.25
N GLU A 305 11.45 5.69 -21.00
CA GLU A 305 12.78 6.04 -20.46
C GLU A 305 12.83 7.48 -19.97
N GLU A 306 12.22 8.40 -20.72
CA GLU A 306 12.09 9.81 -20.38
C GLU A 306 11.23 10.02 -19.13
N ASP A 307 10.07 9.34 -19.04
CA ASP A 307 9.20 9.43 -17.87
C ASP A 307 9.89 8.90 -16.61
N PHE A 308 10.65 7.82 -16.75
CA PHE A 308 11.42 7.25 -15.65
C PHE A 308 12.49 8.23 -15.15
N LEU A 309 13.21 8.88 -16.08
CA LEU A 309 14.21 9.88 -15.73
C LEU A 309 13.58 11.06 -14.97
N ASN A 310 12.49 11.62 -15.50
CA ASN A 310 11.77 12.72 -14.86
C ASN A 310 11.20 12.34 -13.50
N TYR A 311 10.57 11.16 -13.39
CA TYR A 311 10.06 10.62 -12.13
C TYR A 311 11.17 10.54 -11.07
N ARG A 312 12.36 10.03 -11.42
CA ARG A 312 13.49 9.91 -10.49
C ARG A 312 14.01 11.27 -10.03
N MET A 313 14.04 12.26 -10.93
CA MET A 313 14.42 13.63 -10.57
C MET A 313 13.41 14.25 -9.59
N ILE A 314 12.12 14.07 -9.84
CA ILE A 314 11.03 14.54 -8.96
C ILE A 314 11.03 13.81 -7.61
N GLU A 315 11.26 12.50 -7.58
CA GLU A 315 11.31 11.70 -6.35
C GLU A 315 12.44 12.16 -5.40
N LYS A 316 13.55 12.65 -5.96
CA LYS A 316 14.64 13.27 -5.17
C LYS A 316 14.32 14.71 -4.73
N ASN A 317 13.45 15.39 -5.48
CA ASN A 317 13.03 16.78 -5.27
C ASN A 317 11.49 16.93 -5.15
N PRO A 318 10.84 16.25 -4.20
CA PRO A 318 9.38 16.19 -4.04
C PRO A 318 8.75 17.56 -3.75
N ALA A 319 9.54 18.52 -3.32
CA ALA A 319 9.12 19.89 -3.11
C ALA A 319 8.61 20.56 -4.41
N LEU A 320 9.18 20.18 -5.56
CA LEU A 320 8.73 20.64 -6.88
C LEU A 320 7.33 20.16 -7.22
N TYR A 321 6.99 18.92 -6.87
CA TYR A 321 5.63 18.41 -7.00
C TYR A 321 4.64 19.24 -6.18
N LEU A 322 5.03 19.65 -4.97
CA LEU A 322 4.17 20.44 -4.10
C LEU A 322 3.97 21.87 -4.61
N GLU A 323 4.93 22.47 -5.29
CA GLU A 323 4.87 23.88 -5.69
C GLU A 323 4.43 24.11 -7.14
N ASN A 324 5.00 23.36 -8.09
CA ASN A 324 4.81 23.61 -9.50
C ASN A 324 3.54 22.89 -10.02
N PRO A 325 2.53 23.61 -10.54
CA PRO A 325 1.29 23.01 -11.05
C PRO A 325 1.51 22.00 -12.20
N GLU A 326 2.45 22.27 -13.11
CA GLU A 326 2.73 21.40 -14.25
C GLU A 326 3.44 20.11 -13.82
N ILE A 327 4.43 20.20 -12.91
CA ILE A 327 5.03 18.99 -12.29
C ILE A 327 3.97 18.18 -11.56
N ARG A 328 3.06 18.84 -10.85
CA ARG A 328 1.96 18.16 -10.18
C ARG A 328 1.07 17.42 -11.18
N ARG A 329 0.60 18.10 -12.22
CA ARG A 329 -0.23 17.51 -13.29
C ARG A 329 0.47 16.31 -13.94
N TYR A 330 1.76 16.45 -14.23
CA TYR A 330 2.57 15.37 -14.79
C TYR A 330 2.64 14.16 -13.87
N MET A 331 2.95 14.36 -12.58
CA MET A 331 2.98 13.28 -11.60
C MET A 331 1.62 12.65 -11.35
N ARG A 332 0.52 13.42 -11.45
CA ARG A 332 -0.84 12.87 -11.38
C ARG A 332 -1.10 11.88 -12.50
N MET A 333 -0.74 12.24 -13.74
CA MET A 333 -0.84 11.33 -14.88
C MET A 333 -0.04 10.04 -14.64
N LEU A 334 1.19 10.13 -14.13
CA LEU A 334 2.00 8.95 -13.81
C LEU A 334 1.38 8.09 -12.70
N ALA A 335 0.85 8.72 -11.65
CA ALA A 335 0.20 8.03 -10.54
C ALA A 335 -1.12 7.35 -10.96
N GLN A 336 -1.93 8.00 -11.81
CA GLN A 336 -3.13 7.40 -12.41
C GLN A 336 -2.77 6.18 -13.28
N ARG A 337 -1.67 6.27 -14.03
CA ARG A 337 -1.16 5.14 -14.80
C ARG A 337 -0.75 3.98 -13.90
N GLU A 338 -0.03 4.25 -12.80
CA GLU A 338 0.31 3.21 -11.82
C GLU A 338 -0.93 2.64 -11.13
N TRP A 339 -1.93 3.47 -10.84
CA TRP A 339 -3.20 3.02 -10.29
C TRP A 339 -3.89 2.03 -11.23
N GLY A 340 -4.03 2.37 -12.52
CA GLY A 340 -4.61 1.47 -13.52
C GLY A 340 -3.79 0.18 -13.72
N ARG A 341 -2.47 0.23 -13.47
CA ARG A 341 -1.59 -0.95 -13.50
C ARG A 341 -1.77 -1.86 -12.28
N LEU A 342 -2.04 -1.31 -11.09
CA LEU A 342 -2.14 -2.07 -9.84
C LEU A 342 -3.57 -2.52 -9.52
N PHE A 343 -4.54 -1.64 -9.75
CA PHE A 343 -5.92 -1.78 -9.28
C PHE A 343 -6.96 -1.66 -10.40
N GLY A 344 -6.53 -1.37 -11.62
CA GLY A 344 -7.42 -1.17 -12.76
C GLY A 344 -8.42 -0.05 -12.53
N SER A 345 -9.69 -0.32 -12.81
CA SER A 345 -10.82 0.59 -12.60
C SER A 345 -11.51 0.42 -11.23
N SER A 346 -10.90 -0.35 -10.31
CA SER A 346 -11.46 -0.55 -8.97
C SER A 346 -11.61 0.77 -8.23
N SER A 347 -12.80 0.99 -7.64
CA SER A 347 -13.10 2.16 -6.81
C SER A 347 -13.13 1.78 -5.33
N TRP A 348 -12.96 2.77 -4.44
CA TRP A 348 -12.88 2.55 -3.00
C TRP A 348 -13.74 3.55 -2.24
N ASP A 349 -14.34 3.13 -1.12
CA ASP A 349 -14.99 4.09 -0.23
C ASP A 349 -13.94 4.81 0.61
N VAL A 350 -12.91 4.09 1.06
CA VAL A 350 -11.83 4.64 1.87
C VAL A 350 -10.47 4.12 1.40
N VAL A 351 -9.50 5.03 1.24
CA VAL A 351 -8.09 4.69 1.06
C VAL A 351 -7.32 5.21 2.26
N ILE A 352 -6.62 4.31 2.95
CA ILE A 352 -5.82 4.60 4.13
C ILE A 352 -4.35 4.44 3.74
N MET A 353 -3.58 5.51 3.77
CA MET A 353 -2.12 5.43 3.75
C MET A 353 -1.62 5.22 5.17
N ALA A 354 -1.01 4.06 5.45
CA ALA A 354 -0.62 3.67 6.79
C ALA A 354 0.81 3.14 6.88
N GLY A 355 1.52 3.55 7.94
CA GLY A 355 2.89 3.14 8.25
C GLY A 355 3.94 3.95 7.47
N SER A 356 5.19 3.46 7.49
CA SER A 356 6.31 4.11 6.80
C SER A 356 6.24 3.83 5.29
N THR A 357 5.63 4.74 4.55
CA THR A 357 5.45 4.64 3.10
C THR A 357 6.28 5.69 2.37
N GLY A 358 6.98 5.29 1.30
CA GLY A 358 7.67 6.23 0.43
C GLY A 358 6.72 7.17 -0.34
N TYR A 359 7.26 7.99 -1.23
CA TYR A 359 6.46 8.96 -1.99
C TYR A 359 5.44 8.34 -2.95
N LEU A 360 5.70 7.13 -3.48
CA LEU A 360 4.78 6.48 -4.42
C LEU A 360 3.40 6.20 -3.79
N PRO A 361 3.28 5.55 -2.62
CA PRO A 361 2.00 5.44 -1.91
C PRO A 361 1.28 6.78 -1.67
N TYR A 362 2.02 7.86 -1.41
CA TYR A 362 1.43 9.19 -1.30
C TYR A 362 0.83 9.66 -2.63
N TYR A 363 1.55 9.53 -3.75
CA TYR A 363 1.02 9.88 -5.07
C TYR A 363 -0.17 8.99 -5.47
N LEU A 364 -0.13 7.70 -5.12
CA LEU A 364 -1.27 6.79 -5.32
C LEU A 364 -2.48 7.19 -4.48
N ALA A 365 -2.30 7.51 -3.21
CA ALA A 365 -3.39 8.00 -2.36
C ALA A 365 -3.97 9.31 -2.90
N ALA A 366 -3.12 10.21 -3.41
CA ALA A 366 -3.54 11.48 -4.01
C ALA A 366 -4.47 11.28 -5.22
N GLU A 367 -4.17 10.32 -6.08
CA GLU A 367 -4.93 10.04 -7.30
C GLU A 367 -5.92 8.88 -7.17
N ALA A 368 -6.04 8.29 -5.98
CA ALA A 368 -6.96 7.20 -5.76
C ALA A 368 -8.42 7.63 -6.03
N PRO A 369 -9.22 6.84 -6.79
CA PRO A 369 -10.66 6.98 -6.91
C PRO A 369 -11.32 6.53 -5.61
N ALA A 370 -11.28 7.41 -4.60
CA ALA A 370 -11.78 7.15 -3.26
C ALA A 370 -12.64 8.31 -2.75
N LYS A 371 -13.73 7.97 -2.06
CA LYS A 371 -14.61 8.97 -1.41
C LYS A 371 -13.94 9.62 -0.20
N MET A 372 -13.06 8.90 0.48
CA MET A 372 -12.31 9.36 1.65
C MET A 372 -10.86 8.89 1.60
N LYS A 373 -9.93 9.81 1.87
CA LYS A 373 -8.49 9.57 1.94
C LYS A 373 -8.02 9.84 3.37
N VAL A 374 -7.38 8.85 3.97
CA VAL A 374 -6.93 8.90 5.36
C VAL A 374 -5.43 8.71 5.40
N LEU A 375 -4.75 9.55 6.16
CA LEU A 375 -3.35 9.37 6.54
C LEU A 375 -3.30 8.85 7.97
N VAL A 376 -2.69 7.68 8.19
CA VAL A 376 -2.34 7.17 9.53
C VAL A 376 -0.83 7.09 9.60
N ASP A 377 -0.24 8.09 10.22
CA ASP A 377 1.19 8.35 10.10
C ASP A 377 2.00 7.95 11.34
N LEU A 378 3.25 7.53 11.09
CA LEU A 378 4.32 7.46 12.08
C LEU A 378 5.57 8.28 11.67
N ASP A 379 5.89 8.35 10.36
CA ASP A 379 7.18 8.86 9.88
C ASP A 379 7.07 9.90 8.74
N PHE A 380 5.96 9.94 8.01
CA PHE A 380 5.77 10.78 6.84
C PHE A 380 5.71 12.28 7.20
N LEU A 381 4.99 12.63 8.27
CA LEU A 381 4.89 13.98 8.81
C LEU A 381 6.24 14.45 9.36
N PRO A 382 6.93 13.67 10.23
CA PRO A 382 8.30 14.01 10.63
C PRO A 382 9.24 14.24 9.45
N TYR A 383 9.25 13.32 8.50
CA TYR A 383 10.16 13.36 7.37
C TYR A 383 9.93 14.56 6.46
N ILE A 384 8.67 14.85 6.09
CA ILE A 384 8.38 16.02 5.25
C ILE A 384 8.57 17.32 6.03
N HIS A 385 8.24 17.36 7.32
CA HIS A 385 8.47 18.54 8.13
C HIS A 385 9.96 18.87 8.23
N GLU A 386 10.81 17.88 8.54
CA GLU A 386 12.26 18.07 8.64
C GLU A 386 12.88 18.52 7.31
N LYS A 387 12.50 17.85 6.21
CA LYS A 387 13.11 18.08 4.92
C LYS A 387 12.52 19.29 4.17
N TYR A 388 11.25 19.62 4.42
CA TYR A 388 10.48 20.65 3.69
C TYR A 388 9.50 21.43 4.62
N PRO A 389 10.01 22.16 5.62
CA PRO A 389 9.21 22.77 6.69
C PRO A 389 8.21 23.84 6.23
N ALA A 390 8.43 24.46 5.07
CA ALA A 390 7.47 25.42 4.50
C ALA A 390 6.36 24.76 3.67
N ARG A 391 6.52 23.49 3.27
CA ARG A 391 5.72 22.86 2.20
C ARG A 391 4.89 21.68 2.71
N TRP A 392 5.18 21.14 3.90
CA TRP A 392 4.49 19.97 4.47
C TRP A 392 2.97 20.17 4.58
N ARG A 393 2.51 21.36 4.97
CA ARG A 393 1.06 21.68 5.07
C ARG A 393 0.32 21.44 3.75
N LYS A 394 0.97 21.70 2.61
CA LYS A 394 0.38 21.51 1.28
C LYS A 394 0.24 20.02 0.94
N ALA A 395 1.19 19.19 1.36
CA ALA A 395 1.09 17.74 1.19
C ALA A 395 -0.12 17.17 1.95
N LEU A 396 -0.47 17.77 3.09
CA LEU A 396 -1.60 17.31 3.90
C LEU A 396 -2.94 17.53 3.25
N THR A 397 -3.08 18.50 2.33
CA THR A 397 -4.34 18.81 1.62
C THR A 397 -4.96 17.62 0.87
N VAL A 398 -4.17 16.58 0.59
CA VAL A 398 -4.62 15.34 -0.05
C VAL A 398 -5.59 14.53 0.81
N PHE A 399 -5.46 14.59 2.14
CA PHE A 399 -6.14 13.66 3.05
C PHE A 399 -7.33 14.29 3.77
N ASP A 400 -8.51 13.67 3.70
CA ASP A 400 -9.71 14.14 4.41
C ASP A 400 -9.59 13.98 5.92
N ARG A 401 -8.83 12.98 6.37
CA ARG A 401 -8.53 12.73 7.79
C ARG A 401 -7.07 12.39 7.99
N ILE A 402 -6.50 12.88 9.08
CA ILE A 402 -5.10 12.65 9.44
C ILE A 402 -5.05 12.17 10.88
N TYR A 403 -4.44 11.02 11.10
CA TYR A 403 -4.16 10.44 12.40
C TYR A 403 -2.65 10.50 12.62
N ALA A 404 -2.20 11.47 13.41
CA ALA A 404 -0.80 11.63 13.75
C ALA A 404 -0.47 10.80 15.01
N PRO A 405 0.81 10.42 15.22
CA PRO A 405 1.24 9.77 16.46
C PRO A 405 0.83 10.58 17.68
N ALA A 406 0.57 9.88 18.80
CA ALA A 406 0.20 10.53 20.06
C ALA A 406 1.21 11.62 20.47
N ASP A 407 2.49 11.35 20.25
CA ASP A 407 3.63 12.19 20.61
C ASP A 407 4.05 13.19 19.52
N CYS A 408 3.33 13.27 18.40
CA CYS A 408 3.67 14.19 17.31
C CYS A 408 3.45 15.66 17.72
N GLN A 409 4.55 16.42 17.79
CA GLN A 409 4.53 17.86 18.09
C GLN A 409 4.62 18.76 16.84
N GLN A 410 4.97 18.19 15.69
CA GLN A 410 5.26 18.95 14.46
C GLN A 410 4.04 19.63 13.83
N LEU A 411 2.83 19.29 14.29
CA LEU A 411 1.61 19.85 13.74
C LEU A 411 1.40 21.34 14.09
N GLY A 412 1.96 21.82 15.21
CA GLY A 412 1.89 23.23 15.63
C GLY A 412 0.48 23.84 15.49
N ASP A 413 0.43 25.09 15.02
CA ASP A 413 -0.83 25.82 14.78
C ASP A 413 -1.70 25.17 13.70
N TYR A 414 -1.09 24.51 12.70
CA TYR A 414 -1.85 23.81 11.67
C TYR A 414 -2.71 22.69 12.27
N GLY A 415 -2.19 21.96 13.25
CA GLY A 415 -2.95 20.98 14.03
C GLY A 415 -4.16 21.60 14.74
N LYS A 416 -3.95 22.75 15.39
CA LYS A 416 -4.99 23.50 16.12
C LYS A 416 -6.09 24.02 15.19
N GLU A 417 -5.69 24.64 14.08
CA GLU A 417 -6.59 25.17 13.04
C GLU A 417 -7.42 24.06 12.37
N ASN A 418 -6.87 22.84 12.29
CA ASN A 418 -7.49 21.71 11.57
C ASN A 418 -7.96 20.59 12.52
N ARG A 419 -8.32 20.89 13.76
CA ARG A 419 -8.70 19.90 14.80
C ARG A 419 -9.82 18.91 14.43
N LEU A 420 -10.70 19.27 13.49
CA LEU A 420 -11.75 18.36 13.00
C LEU A 420 -11.20 17.34 12.00
N ARG A 421 -10.12 17.68 11.31
CA ARG A 421 -9.48 16.87 10.29
C ARG A 421 -8.32 16.05 10.84
N ILE A 422 -7.61 16.61 11.82
CA ILE A 422 -6.40 16.02 12.39
C ILE A 422 -6.70 15.54 13.80
N MET A 423 -6.48 14.26 14.02
CA MET A 423 -6.62 13.60 15.32
C MET A 423 -5.29 12.98 15.71
N ARG A 424 -5.03 12.91 17.01
CA ARG A 424 -3.93 12.11 17.54
C ARG A 424 -4.39 10.69 17.71
N LEU A 425 -3.54 9.75 17.32
CA LEU A 425 -3.74 8.34 17.65
C LEU A 425 -3.74 8.18 19.18
N PRO A 426 -4.55 7.26 19.72
CA PRO A 426 -4.36 6.84 21.09
C PRO A 426 -2.96 6.22 21.26
N VAL A 427 -2.46 6.16 22.49
CA VAL A 427 -1.23 5.43 22.79
C VAL A 427 -1.49 3.94 22.51
N LEU A 428 -0.86 3.41 21.45
CA LEU A 428 -1.02 2.02 21.01
C LEU A 428 -0.08 1.09 21.78
N ALA A 429 -0.26 0.97 23.09
CA ALA A 429 0.65 0.20 23.94
C ALA A 429 0.68 -1.30 23.59
N ALA A 430 1.85 -1.92 23.82
CA ALA A 430 1.99 -3.37 23.78
C ALA A 430 1.04 -4.06 24.77
N ALA A 431 0.49 -5.20 24.36
CA ALA A 431 -0.23 -6.07 25.28
C ALA A 431 0.69 -6.52 26.42
N ARG A 432 0.12 -6.74 27.61
CA ARG A 432 0.89 -7.25 28.76
C ARG A 432 1.44 -8.63 28.42
N PRO A 433 2.78 -8.83 28.47
CA PRO A 433 3.36 -10.13 28.20
C PRO A 433 2.95 -11.14 29.27
N GLU A 434 2.95 -12.43 28.90
CA GLU A 434 2.90 -13.53 29.86
C GLU A 434 4.20 -13.57 30.68
N GLU A 435 4.19 -14.22 31.85
CA GLU A 435 5.37 -14.31 32.71
C GLU A 435 6.59 -14.86 31.94
N ASN A 436 7.76 -14.23 32.10
CA ASN A 436 9.05 -14.58 31.48
C ASN A 436 9.18 -14.36 29.95
N GLN A 437 8.27 -13.63 29.30
CA GLN A 437 8.43 -13.28 27.87
C GLN A 437 9.40 -12.13 27.59
N VAL A 438 9.71 -11.29 28.58
CA VAL A 438 10.66 -10.19 28.41
C VAL A 438 12.05 -10.71 28.74
N GLU A 439 12.90 -10.77 27.72
CA GLU A 439 14.27 -11.23 27.90
C GLU A 439 15.17 -10.13 28.45
N THR A 440 16.05 -10.51 29.37
CA THR A 440 17.05 -9.62 29.98
C THR A 440 18.46 -10.08 29.67
N VAL A 441 19.39 -9.13 29.49
CA VAL A 441 20.83 -9.37 29.39
C VAL A 441 21.55 -8.57 30.45
N SER A 442 22.49 -9.20 31.16
CA SER A 442 23.37 -8.51 32.10
C SER A 442 24.71 -8.19 31.44
N TYR A 443 25.13 -6.93 31.49
CA TYR A 443 26.40 -6.48 30.94
C TYR A 443 26.98 -5.36 31.80
N ASN A 444 28.26 -5.48 32.18
CA ASN A 444 28.97 -4.53 33.06
C ASN A 444 28.24 -4.23 34.39
N GLY A 445 27.56 -5.22 34.98
CA GLY A 445 26.82 -5.06 36.24
C GLY A 445 25.44 -4.42 36.08
N GLU A 446 25.07 -4.00 34.87
CA GLU A 446 23.78 -3.42 34.56
C GLU A 446 22.86 -4.45 33.89
N THR A 447 21.55 -4.31 34.11
CA THR A 447 20.54 -5.15 33.48
C THR A 447 19.88 -4.41 32.34
N TYR A 448 19.80 -5.05 31.18
CA TYR A 448 19.19 -4.53 29.98
C TYR A 448 18.01 -5.39 29.56
N LEU A 449 16.93 -4.76 29.10
CA LEU A 449 15.79 -5.41 28.48
C LEU A 449 16.05 -5.55 26.97
N VAL A 450 15.84 -6.74 26.44
CA VAL A 450 15.99 -7.01 25.00
C VAL A 450 14.74 -6.53 24.26
N CYS A 451 14.92 -5.52 23.42
CA CYS A 451 13.86 -4.91 22.62
C CYS A 451 13.80 -5.49 21.19
N GLY A 452 14.94 -5.96 20.68
CA GLY A 452 15.01 -6.60 19.37
C GLY A 452 16.23 -7.49 19.22
N LYS A 453 16.12 -8.48 18.34
CA LYS A 453 17.21 -9.40 17.96
C LYS A 453 17.22 -9.61 16.46
N TRP A 454 18.41 -9.61 15.87
CA TRP A 454 18.59 -9.98 14.47
C TRP A 454 19.88 -10.79 14.29
N ASN A 455 19.77 -11.84 13.47
CA ASN A 455 20.90 -12.67 13.10
C ASN A 455 21.67 -12.00 11.96
N LEU A 456 22.98 -11.83 12.14
CA LEU A 456 23.88 -11.48 11.05
C LEU A 456 24.34 -12.77 10.34
N GLN A 457 24.94 -12.66 9.15
CA GLN A 457 25.61 -13.80 8.52
C GLN A 457 26.81 -14.22 9.39
N GLY A 458 26.91 -15.51 9.72
CA GLY A 458 27.80 -16.05 10.77
C GLY A 458 27.08 -16.11 12.12
N GLU A 459 27.55 -16.91 13.07
CA GLU A 459 26.89 -17.20 14.37
C GLU A 459 26.75 -15.99 15.33
N ARG A 460 26.75 -14.76 14.83
CA ARG A 460 26.65 -13.52 15.60
C ARG A 460 25.22 -13.01 15.64
N ILE A 461 24.73 -12.76 16.86
CA ILE A 461 23.43 -12.14 17.13
C ILE A 461 23.68 -10.68 17.49
N SER A 462 22.95 -9.76 16.86
CA SER A 462 22.87 -8.35 17.28
C SER A 462 21.56 -8.12 18.02
N MET A 463 21.59 -7.26 19.05
CA MET A 463 20.45 -6.98 19.90
C MET A 463 20.24 -5.47 20.09
N LYS A 464 18.98 -5.01 20.11
CA LYS A 464 18.59 -3.68 20.60
C LYS A 464 18.25 -3.82 22.07
N LEU A 465 18.91 -3.04 22.92
CA LEU A 465 18.81 -3.11 24.37
C LEU A 465 18.34 -1.77 24.93
N VAL A 466 17.54 -1.80 25.99
CA VAL A 466 17.28 -0.63 26.83
C VAL A 466 17.70 -0.95 28.26
N GLN A 467 18.45 -0.06 28.90
CA GLN A 467 18.86 -0.26 30.29
C GLN A 467 17.62 -0.20 31.20
N LYS A 468 17.47 -1.18 32.09
CA LYS A 468 16.37 -1.20 33.04
C LYS A 468 16.53 -0.01 34.01
N PRO A 469 15.48 0.80 34.23
CA PRO A 469 15.57 1.90 35.19
C PRO A 469 15.84 1.38 36.61
N VAL A 470 16.53 2.17 37.41
CA VAL A 470 16.70 1.85 38.84
C VAL A 470 15.32 1.85 39.50
N PRO A 471 14.91 0.80 40.23
CA PRO A 471 13.63 0.78 40.93
C PRO A 471 13.50 1.99 41.89
N GLY A 472 12.32 2.61 41.96
CA GLY A 472 12.12 3.83 42.77
C GLY A 472 12.52 5.13 42.04
N SER A 473 12.89 5.06 40.76
CA SER A 473 13.22 6.24 39.96
C SER A 473 11.97 7.01 39.53
N ILE A 474 12.18 8.27 39.17
CA ILE A 474 11.14 9.17 38.65
C ILE A 474 11.41 9.47 37.17
N LEU A 475 10.36 9.36 36.36
CA LEU A 475 10.41 9.75 34.95
C LEU A 475 9.85 11.17 34.77
N VAL A 476 10.61 12.05 34.13
CA VAL A 476 10.26 13.46 33.93
C VAL A 476 10.05 13.74 32.45
N ASN A 477 8.94 14.40 32.14
CA ASN A 477 8.68 14.92 30.81
C ASN A 477 9.54 16.16 30.53
N GLY A 478 10.56 15.98 29.69
CA GLY A 478 11.49 17.00 29.25
C GLY A 478 11.14 17.65 27.91
N GLU A 479 9.89 17.59 27.44
CA GLU A 479 9.50 18.20 26.15
C GLU A 479 9.63 19.72 26.15
N LEU A 480 9.33 20.36 27.28
CA LEU A 480 9.47 21.80 27.49
C LEU A 480 10.47 22.06 28.61
N ALA A 481 11.12 23.22 28.58
CA ALA A 481 12.01 23.63 29.66
C ALA A 481 11.27 23.71 31.01
N PRO A 482 11.94 23.37 32.13
CA PRO A 482 11.29 23.36 33.43
C PRO A 482 10.94 24.77 33.89
N THR A 483 9.71 24.94 34.37
CA THR A 483 9.28 26.17 35.06
C THR A 483 10.04 26.36 36.37
N ALA A 484 10.03 27.57 36.94
CA ALA A 484 10.71 27.85 38.21
C ALA A 484 10.20 26.97 39.37
N GLU A 485 8.91 26.66 39.37
CA GLU A 485 8.28 25.76 40.35
C GLU A 485 8.75 24.32 40.17
N GLN A 486 8.72 23.81 38.93
CA GLN A 486 9.23 22.48 38.60
C GLN A 486 10.72 22.33 38.95
N LYS A 487 11.54 23.37 38.74
CA LYS A 487 12.97 23.32 39.10
C LYS A 487 13.16 23.00 40.58
N LYS A 488 12.48 23.74 41.46
CA LYS A 488 12.57 23.54 42.91
C LYS A 488 12.09 22.15 43.33
N ALA A 489 10.98 21.68 42.75
CA ALA A 489 10.44 20.38 43.07
C ALA A 489 11.38 19.24 42.62
N LEU A 490 11.91 19.33 41.40
CA LEU A 490 12.84 18.35 40.85
C LEU A 490 14.16 18.29 41.63
N GLU A 491 14.67 19.42 42.12
CA GLU A 491 15.86 19.45 42.99
C GLU A 491 15.65 18.75 44.33
N GLN A 492 14.43 18.76 44.88
CA GLN A 492 14.12 18.00 46.10
C GLN A 492 13.97 16.51 45.79
N LEU A 493 13.24 16.18 44.71
CA LEU A 493 13.07 14.80 44.28
C LEU A 493 14.40 14.13 43.95
N SER A 494 15.34 14.85 43.33
CA SER A 494 16.67 14.31 42.96
C SER A 494 17.56 13.96 44.15
N LYS A 495 17.22 14.39 45.38
CA LYS A 495 17.96 14.01 46.59
C LYS A 495 17.61 12.60 47.07
N VAL A 496 16.42 12.11 46.70
CA VAL A 496 15.85 10.86 47.20
C VAL A 496 15.68 9.84 46.08
N HIS A 497 15.37 10.31 44.87
CA HIS A 497 15.10 9.48 43.71
C HIS A 497 16.12 9.74 42.60
N ARG A 498 16.40 8.70 41.82
CA ARG A 498 17.12 8.87 40.55
C ARG A 498 16.16 9.41 39.49
N ILE A 499 16.61 10.44 38.78
CA ILE A 499 15.78 11.15 37.80
C ILE A 499 16.12 10.69 36.38
N TYR A 500 15.11 10.32 35.60
CA TYR A 500 15.20 10.06 34.17
C TYR A 500 14.42 11.13 33.42
N VAL A 501 15.00 11.72 32.39
CA VAL A 501 14.37 12.80 31.63
C VAL A 501 14.20 12.39 30.18
N LEU A 502 13.00 12.55 29.65
CA LEU A 502 12.67 12.23 28.25
C LEU A 502 11.98 13.41 27.57
N GLY A 503 12.60 13.96 26.53
CA GLY A 503 11.99 14.96 25.66
C GLY A 503 12.98 15.93 25.00
N ALA A 504 12.46 16.81 24.12
CA ALA A 504 13.25 17.70 23.26
C ALA A 504 14.13 18.71 24.02
N GLN A 505 13.76 19.09 25.24
CA GLN A 505 14.48 20.05 26.08
C GLN A 505 15.25 19.35 27.22
N SER A 506 15.52 18.04 27.10
CA SER A 506 16.24 17.26 28.12
C SER A 506 17.60 17.84 28.51
N ALA A 507 18.29 18.53 27.59
CA ALA A 507 19.53 19.26 27.90
C ALA A 507 19.35 20.35 28.98
N ALA A 508 18.22 21.07 28.98
CA ALA A 508 17.92 22.08 30.00
C ALA A 508 17.75 21.46 31.39
N TYR A 509 17.23 20.23 31.47
CA TYR A 509 17.14 19.49 32.71
C TYR A 509 18.49 18.94 33.14
N LYS A 510 19.37 18.53 32.21
CA LYS A 510 20.72 18.04 32.53
C LYS A 510 21.58 19.12 33.19
N SER A 511 21.41 20.38 32.79
CA SER A 511 22.08 21.52 33.45
C SER A 511 21.58 21.76 34.88
N LEU A 512 20.30 21.49 35.14
CA LEU A 512 19.69 21.60 36.47
C LEU A 512 20.03 20.40 37.36
N LEU A 513 20.01 19.20 36.79
CA LEU A 513 20.17 17.92 37.46
C LEU A 513 21.34 17.16 36.79
N PRO A 514 22.60 17.43 37.20
CA PRO A 514 23.77 16.84 36.57
C PRO A 514 23.76 15.31 36.57
N GLU A 515 23.15 14.70 37.59
CA GLU A 515 23.05 13.24 37.74
C GLU A 515 21.84 12.61 37.02
N ALA A 516 20.97 13.41 36.41
CA ALA A 516 19.81 12.88 35.70
C ALA A 516 20.22 12.04 34.47
N VAL A 517 19.55 10.92 34.26
CA VAL A 517 19.74 10.07 33.07
C VAL A 517 18.88 10.63 31.95
N ILE A 518 19.50 11.00 30.83
CA ILE A 518 18.77 11.48 29.65
C ILE A 518 18.42 10.28 28.80
N LEU A 519 17.12 10.07 28.60
CA LEU A 519 16.59 9.04 27.73
C LEU A 519 16.53 9.57 26.29
N ASP A 520 16.80 8.69 25.34
CA ASP A 520 16.72 9.00 23.93
C ASP A 520 15.27 8.95 23.41
N GLY A 521 15.08 9.39 22.17
CA GLY A 521 13.77 9.40 21.53
C GLY A 521 13.18 8.00 21.29
N TYR A 522 13.98 6.92 21.36
CA TYR A 522 13.50 5.56 21.16
C TYR A 522 12.46 5.16 22.21
N VAL A 523 12.69 5.56 23.47
CA VAL A 523 11.75 5.31 24.58
C VAL A 523 10.36 5.89 24.29
N LYS A 524 10.32 7.12 23.75
CA LYS A 524 9.07 7.83 23.49
C LYS A 524 8.37 7.35 22.21
N LYS A 525 9.15 7.02 21.17
CA LYS A 525 8.64 6.75 19.82
C LYS A 525 8.30 5.28 19.58
N GLU A 526 9.07 4.37 20.16
CA GLU A 526 9.03 2.95 19.79
C GLU A 526 8.87 2.02 20.99
N LEU A 527 9.52 2.29 22.13
CA LEU A 527 9.58 1.32 23.23
C LEU A 527 8.20 0.91 23.74
N TYR A 528 7.27 1.86 23.90
CA TYR A 528 5.91 1.60 24.40
C TYR A 528 5.09 0.66 23.49
N LEU A 529 5.53 0.43 22.24
CA LEU A 529 4.94 -0.52 21.31
C LEU A 529 5.44 -1.96 21.54
N GLN A 530 6.39 -2.17 22.46
CA GLN A 530 7.07 -3.44 22.68
C GLN A 530 6.78 -4.04 24.07
N PRO A 531 6.80 -5.39 24.22
CA PRO A 531 6.56 -6.03 25.53
C PRO A 531 7.49 -5.56 26.65
N ALA A 532 8.76 -5.24 26.31
CA ALA A 532 9.74 -4.70 27.26
C ALA A 532 9.30 -3.39 27.93
N ALA A 533 8.35 -2.65 27.34
CA ALA A 533 7.76 -1.45 27.93
C ALA A 533 7.16 -1.71 29.32
N TRP A 534 6.54 -2.88 29.54
CA TRP A 534 5.93 -3.21 30.82
C TRP A 534 6.95 -3.26 31.96
N GLU A 535 8.12 -3.82 31.71
CA GLU A 535 9.22 -3.83 32.69
C GLU A 535 9.94 -2.49 32.77
N PHE A 536 10.10 -1.80 31.65
CA PHE A 536 10.78 -0.50 31.63
C PHE A 536 9.98 0.57 32.36
N PHE A 537 8.75 0.83 31.91
CA PHE A 537 7.91 1.87 32.49
C PHE A 537 7.45 1.47 33.89
N GLY A 538 7.11 0.19 34.12
CA GLY A 538 6.71 -0.31 35.44
C GLY A 538 7.79 -0.23 36.52
N ALA A 539 9.06 0.03 36.17
CA ALA A 539 10.14 0.23 37.14
C ALA A 539 10.14 1.65 37.77
N PHE A 540 9.46 2.62 37.15
CA PHE A 540 9.34 3.96 37.70
C PHE A 540 8.30 4.01 38.80
N GLU A 541 8.65 4.65 39.91
CA GLU A 541 7.73 4.88 41.03
C GLU A 541 6.67 5.91 40.66
N SER A 542 7.11 7.00 40.01
CA SER A 542 6.24 8.08 39.63
C SER A 542 6.70 8.80 38.35
N TYR A 543 5.80 9.62 37.83
CA TYR A 543 5.98 10.40 36.62
C TYR A 543 5.70 11.88 36.88
N VAL A 544 6.57 12.77 36.39
CA VAL A 544 6.40 14.23 36.46
C VAL A 544 6.13 14.80 35.07
N GLY A 545 4.92 15.29 34.85
CA GLY A 545 4.48 15.93 33.62
C GLY A 545 4.84 17.41 33.52
N ASN A 546 4.45 18.03 32.40
CA ASN A 546 4.54 19.47 32.21
C ASN A 546 3.17 20.07 31.88
N LYS A 547 2.60 20.84 32.82
CA LYS A 547 1.25 21.43 32.72
C LYS A 547 1.09 22.40 31.54
N ALA A 548 2.18 22.88 30.96
CA ALA A 548 2.13 23.73 29.77
C ALA A 548 1.93 22.93 28.46
N LEU A 549 2.02 21.60 28.50
CA LEU A 549 1.72 20.77 27.35
C LEU A 549 0.20 20.68 27.12
N GLU A 550 -0.22 21.02 25.91
CA GLU A 550 -1.62 20.82 25.47
C GLU A 550 -2.00 19.33 25.43
N TYR A 551 -1.01 18.45 25.20
CA TYR A 551 -1.20 17.01 25.20
C TYR A 551 0.08 16.31 25.64
N ASP A 552 0.00 15.63 26.78
CA ASP A 552 1.10 14.85 27.33
C ASP A 552 1.00 13.38 26.91
N ALA A 553 1.70 13.03 25.83
CA ALA A 553 1.75 11.65 25.36
C ALA A 553 2.47 10.73 26.35
N LEU A 554 3.47 11.25 27.08
CA LEU A 554 4.26 10.46 28.01
C LEU A 554 3.46 10.12 29.26
N GLU A 555 2.64 11.04 29.74
CA GLU A 555 1.66 10.78 30.81
C GLU A 555 0.74 9.61 30.46
N ARG A 556 0.20 9.59 29.23
CA ARG A 556 -0.67 8.51 28.76
C ARG A 556 0.06 7.17 28.63
N ILE A 557 1.32 7.19 28.16
CA ILE A 557 2.18 6.00 28.15
C ILE A 557 2.35 5.49 29.58
N CYS A 558 2.80 6.35 30.50
CA CYS A 558 3.02 6.04 31.92
C CYS A 558 1.77 5.43 32.57
N LYS A 559 0.60 6.07 32.38
CA LYS A 559 -0.69 5.56 32.88
C LYS A 559 -1.04 4.18 32.33
N THR A 560 -0.73 3.91 31.06
CA THR A 560 -0.97 2.61 30.43
C THR A 560 -0.14 1.49 31.08
N PHE A 561 1.07 1.81 31.56
CA PHE A 561 1.97 0.87 32.22
C PHE A 561 1.92 0.95 33.76
N GLY A 562 0.91 1.62 34.32
CA GLY A 562 0.65 1.64 35.77
C GLY A 562 1.52 2.60 36.59
N VAL A 563 2.27 3.48 35.94
CA VAL A 563 3.06 4.52 36.62
C VAL A 563 2.13 5.62 37.09
N LYS A 564 2.25 5.99 38.37
CA LYS A 564 1.44 7.05 38.97
C LYS A 564 2.01 8.40 38.58
N GLU A 565 1.11 9.33 38.27
CA GLU A 565 1.50 10.73 38.12
C GLU A 565 1.83 11.28 39.51
N ASP A 566 3.07 11.70 39.69
CA ASP A 566 3.44 12.53 40.82
C ASP A 566 2.96 13.94 40.52
N ILE A 567 2.45 14.62 41.53
CA ILE A 567 2.08 16.02 41.40
C ILE A 567 3.14 16.83 42.15
N PRO A 568 4.17 17.36 41.46
CA PRO A 568 4.88 18.52 41.96
C PRO A 568 4.23 19.84 41.53
#